data_AF-A0A0B8PBN3-F1
#
_entry.id   AF-A0A0B8PBN3-F1
#
_cell.length_a   1.000
_cell.length_b   1.000
_cell.length_c   1.000
_cell.angle_alpha   90.00
_cell.angle_beta   90.00
_cell.angle_gamma   90.00
#
_symmetry.space_group_name_H-M   'P 1'
#
loop_
_entity.id
_entity.type
_entity.pdbx_description
1 polymer ?
#
loop_
_entity_poly.entity_id
_entity_poly.type
_entity_poly.pdbx_seq_one_letter_code
_entity_poly.pdbx_strand_id
1 'polypeptide(L)'
;MAINGDFSIKSELDSLWKETLTLQFHDILPGSSIVRVYQEAEVDYVRLTTKAKELIAKQKTKLEAGINTSSFAKPYMLYNLSPFSRNQWLELEGNWQQVCVPAMGYKVIEPNSAEFIAPSASPLCLENSQLKVEFNSAGQIVSVFNKELNREFISKPMANLLTAYKERATQYAAWDLLMTTETGSHLP
;
A
#
# COMPACT_ATOMS: atom_id res chain seq x y z
N MET A 1 -14.84 11.45 17.53
CA MET A 1 -16.27 11.09 17.72
C MET A 1 -16.40 9.61 17.35
N ALA A 2 -17.12 8.81 18.15
CA ALA A 2 -17.24 7.36 17.91
C ALA A 2 -18.27 7.04 16.83
N ILE A 3 -18.00 6.04 15.98
CA ILE A 3 -18.90 5.59 14.91
C ILE A 3 -19.75 4.44 15.47
N ASN A 4 -21.07 4.62 15.57
CA ASN A 4 -22.00 3.53 15.94
C ASN A 4 -22.22 2.57 14.76
N GLY A 5 -22.27 1.26 15.02
CA GLY A 5 -22.35 0.22 13.97
C GLY A 5 -23.75 0.03 13.36
N ASP A 6 -23.82 0.02 12.02
CA ASP A 6 -25.00 -0.35 11.23
C ASP A 6 -24.97 -1.86 10.91
N PHE A 7 -25.83 -2.65 11.55
CA PHE A 7 -25.91 -4.10 11.33
C PHE A 7 -26.73 -4.50 10.09
N SER A 8 -27.34 -3.54 9.37
CA SER A 8 -28.20 -3.84 8.21
C SER A 8 -27.45 -4.48 7.04
N ILE A 9 -26.13 -4.29 6.96
CA ILE A 9 -25.27 -4.85 5.90
C ILE A 9 -24.66 -6.22 6.25
N LYS A 10 -25.00 -6.80 7.41
CA LYS A 10 -24.37 -8.02 7.91
C LYS A 10 -24.48 -9.19 6.92
N SER A 11 -25.65 -9.38 6.32
CA SER A 11 -25.87 -10.49 5.37
C SER A 11 -25.07 -10.32 4.07
N GLU A 12 -24.97 -9.08 3.57
CA GLU A 12 -24.18 -8.77 2.37
C GLU A 12 -22.69 -8.99 2.66
N LEU A 13 -22.20 -8.50 3.79
CA LEU A 13 -20.82 -8.74 4.23
C LEU A 13 -20.52 -10.23 4.41
N ASP A 14 -21.43 -11.00 5.02
CA ASP A 14 -21.27 -12.45 5.20
C ASP A 14 -21.14 -13.18 3.86
N SER A 15 -21.95 -12.84 2.86
CA SER A 15 -21.83 -13.39 1.50
C SER A 15 -20.49 -13.05 0.87
N LEU A 16 -20.10 -11.76 0.89
CA LEU A 16 -18.84 -11.29 0.30
C LEU A 16 -17.63 -11.95 0.97
N TRP A 17 -17.67 -12.13 2.29
CA TRP A 17 -16.61 -12.81 3.03
C TRP A 17 -16.50 -14.29 2.68
N LYS A 18 -17.62 -15.00 2.61
CA LYS A 18 -17.63 -16.42 2.19
C LYS A 18 -17.03 -16.59 0.81
N GLU A 19 -17.43 -15.75 -0.14
CA GLU A 19 -16.89 -15.77 -1.50
C GLU A 19 -15.39 -15.42 -1.53
N THR A 20 -14.96 -14.41 -0.76
CA THR A 20 -13.54 -14.06 -0.62
C THR A 20 -12.72 -15.24 -0.09
N LEU A 21 -13.22 -15.93 0.94
CA LEU A 21 -12.56 -17.09 1.54
C LEU A 21 -12.50 -18.27 0.58
N THR A 22 -13.51 -18.45 -0.29
CA THR A 22 -13.47 -19.44 -1.38
C THR A 22 -12.32 -19.16 -2.35
N LEU A 23 -12.11 -17.90 -2.73
CA LEU A 23 -10.99 -17.52 -3.61
C LEU A 23 -9.62 -17.61 -2.92
N GLN A 24 -9.58 -17.68 -1.58
CA GLN A 24 -8.37 -17.90 -0.80
C GLN A 24 -8.01 -19.38 -0.61
N PHE A 25 -8.68 -20.28 -1.34
CA PHE A 25 -8.33 -21.69 -1.32
C PHE A 25 -6.86 -21.91 -1.70
N HIS A 26 -6.22 -22.92 -1.10
CA HIS A 26 -4.78 -23.16 -1.21
C HIS A 26 -4.29 -23.50 -2.62
N ASP A 27 -5.19 -23.81 -3.55
CA ASP A 27 -4.84 -23.99 -4.96
C ASP A 27 -5.13 -22.75 -5.82
N ILE A 28 -5.89 -21.78 -5.32
CA ILE A 28 -6.25 -20.55 -6.05
C ILE A 28 -5.28 -19.44 -5.70
N LEU A 29 -5.22 -19.07 -4.41
CA LEU A 29 -4.43 -17.91 -3.96
C LEU A 29 -2.91 -18.10 -4.19
N PRO A 30 -2.33 -19.28 -3.93
CA PRO A 30 -0.91 -19.52 -4.18
C PRO A 30 -0.54 -19.65 -5.67
N GLY A 31 -1.51 -19.73 -6.59
CA GLY A 31 -1.21 -19.81 -8.01
C GLY A 31 -0.83 -21.20 -8.51
N SER A 32 -1.45 -22.26 -7.98
CA SER A 32 -1.21 -23.66 -8.36
C SER A 32 -2.36 -24.40 -9.10
N SER A 33 -3.49 -23.75 -9.34
CA SER A 33 -4.58 -24.21 -10.21
C SER A 33 -4.28 -24.08 -11.71
N ILE A 34 -5.18 -24.63 -12.53
CA ILE A 34 -5.19 -24.44 -13.99
C ILE A 34 -5.61 -23.03 -14.40
N VAL A 35 -5.20 -22.59 -15.60
CA VAL A 35 -5.47 -21.25 -16.17
C VAL A 35 -6.94 -20.80 -16.02
N ARG A 36 -7.88 -21.70 -16.30
CA ARG A 36 -9.32 -21.41 -16.22
C ARG A 36 -9.75 -20.92 -14.84
N VAL A 37 -9.22 -21.52 -13.77
CA VAL A 37 -9.55 -21.15 -12.39
C VAL A 37 -9.16 -19.70 -12.11
N TYR A 38 -8.02 -19.22 -12.63
CA TYR A 38 -7.63 -17.82 -12.47
C TYR A 38 -8.49 -16.85 -13.26
N GLN A 39 -8.88 -17.22 -14.48
CA GLN A 39 -9.76 -16.39 -15.30
C GLN A 39 -11.11 -16.19 -14.61
N GLU A 40 -11.66 -17.24 -14.02
CA GLU A 40 -12.91 -17.17 -13.24
C GLU A 40 -12.69 -16.39 -11.92
N ALA A 41 -11.60 -16.67 -11.19
CA ALA A 41 -11.28 -15.98 -9.94
C ALA A 41 -11.05 -14.47 -10.13
N GLU A 42 -10.41 -14.05 -11.24
CA GLU A 42 -10.20 -12.63 -11.56
C GLU A 42 -11.54 -11.91 -11.75
N VAL A 43 -12.46 -12.50 -12.51
CA VAL A 43 -13.82 -11.96 -12.70
C VAL A 43 -14.54 -11.85 -11.36
N ASP A 44 -14.44 -12.85 -10.50
CA ASP A 44 -15.05 -12.82 -9.17
C ASP A 44 -14.41 -11.78 -8.26
N TYR A 45 -13.08 -11.61 -8.26
CA TYR A 45 -12.41 -10.54 -7.50
C TYR A 45 -12.84 -9.15 -7.98
N VAL A 46 -12.99 -8.93 -9.27
CA VAL A 46 -13.52 -7.66 -9.82
C VAL A 46 -14.94 -7.40 -9.30
N ARG A 47 -15.81 -8.41 -9.32
CA ARG A 47 -17.17 -8.30 -8.79
C ARG A 47 -17.20 -8.04 -7.28
N LEU A 48 -16.40 -8.77 -6.50
CA LEU A 48 -16.31 -8.64 -5.04
C LEU A 48 -15.81 -7.26 -4.64
N THR A 49 -14.73 -6.79 -5.26
CA THR A 49 -14.16 -5.47 -4.98
C THR A 49 -15.12 -4.35 -5.37
N THR A 50 -15.88 -4.52 -6.45
CA THR A 50 -16.94 -3.57 -6.85
C THR A 50 -18.04 -3.48 -5.79
N LYS A 51 -18.63 -4.61 -5.39
CA LYS A 51 -19.65 -4.65 -4.33
C LYS A 51 -19.14 -4.08 -3.01
N ALA A 52 -17.91 -4.42 -2.60
CA ALA A 52 -17.31 -3.88 -1.38
C ALA A 52 -17.17 -2.35 -1.44
N LYS A 53 -16.74 -1.79 -2.58
CA LYS A 53 -16.64 -0.34 -2.80
C LYS A 53 -18.01 0.34 -2.75
N GLU A 54 -19.05 -0.28 -3.30
CA GLU A 54 -20.43 0.25 -3.22
C GLU A 54 -20.92 0.33 -1.77
N LEU A 55 -20.67 -0.71 -0.97
CA LEU A 55 -21.01 -0.71 0.46
C LEU A 55 -20.23 0.36 1.23
N ILE A 56 -18.92 0.48 0.96
CA ILE A 56 -18.08 1.53 1.55
C ILE A 56 -18.63 2.91 1.19
N ALA A 57 -18.96 3.16 -0.08
CA ALA A 57 -19.49 4.45 -0.53
C ALA A 57 -20.83 4.77 0.15
N LYS A 58 -21.74 3.80 0.24
CA LYS A 58 -23.04 3.97 0.91
C LYS A 58 -22.88 4.34 2.39
N GLN A 59 -22.00 3.65 3.11
CA GLN A 59 -21.76 3.94 4.53
C GLN A 59 -21.00 5.25 4.73
N LYS A 60 -20.06 5.57 3.83
CA LYS A 60 -19.36 6.85 3.80
C LYS A 60 -20.33 8.01 3.66
N THR A 61 -21.26 7.96 2.70
CA THR A 61 -22.26 9.02 2.51
C THR A 61 -23.11 9.24 3.75
N LYS A 62 -23.56 8.15 4.41
CA LYS A 62 -24.30 8.26 5.68
C LYS A 62 -23.48 8.92 6.78
N LEU A 63 -22.20 8.55 6.90
CA LEU A 63 -21.29 9.13 7.88
C LEU A 63 -21.07 10.63 7.62
N GLU A 64 -20.80 11.01 6.37
CA GLU A 64 -20.55 12.40 5.97
C GLU A 64 -21.77 13.30 6.17
N ALA A 65 -22.99 12.78 5.97
CA ALA A 65 -24.23 13.53 6.21
C ALA A 65 -24.39 13.99 7.67
N GLY A 66 -23.75 13.30 8.63
CA GLY A 66 -23.76 13.66 10.04
C GLY A 66 -22.66 14.63 10.48
N ILE A 67 -21.76 15.03 9.57
CA ILE A 67 -20.60 15.86 9.92
C ILE A 67 -20.85 17.30 9.47
N ASN A 68 -20.87 18.23 10.43
CA ASN A 68 -20.96 19.65 10.10
C ASN A 68 -19.63 20.17 9.56
N THR A 69 -19.63 20.59 8.29
CA THR A 69 -18.50 21.21 7.61
C THR A 69 -18.70 22.71 7.35
N SER A 70 -19.74 23.34 7.91
CA SER A 70 -20.10 24.74 7.61
C SER A 70 -19.05 25.77 8.01
N SER A 71 -18.12 25.42 8.90
CA SER A 71 -17.00 26.27 9.31
C SER A 71 -15.83 26.27 8.33
N PHE A 72 -15.87 25.42 7.29
CA PHE A 72 -14.83 25.29 6.28
C PHE A 72 -15.36 25.83 4.94
N ALA A 73 -14.60 26.70 4.29
CA ALA A 73 -14.83 27.16 2.93
C ALA A 73 -14.65 26.03 1.89
N LYS A 74 -13.67 25.13 2.08
CA LYS A 74 -13.39 24.01 1.16
C LYS A 74 -13.02 22.71 1.89
N PRO A 75 -14.00 22.02 2.49
CA PRO A 75 -13.75 20.87 3.35
C PRO A 75 -13.24 19.65 2.57
N TYR A 76 -12.15 19.05 3.06
CA TYR A 76 -11.67 17.73 2.69
C TYR A 76 -11.84 16.77 3.86
N MET A 77 -12.55 15.67 3.64
CA MET A 77 -12.78 14.63 4.64
C MET A 77 -11.71 13.55 4.53
N LEU A 78 -11.00 13.31 5.64
CA LEU A 78 -9.99 12.28 5.75
C LEU A 78 -10.42 11.21 6.75
N TYR A 79 -10.07 9.97 6.47
CA TYR A 79 -10.40 8.82 7.32
C TYR A 79 -9.14 8.03 7.65
N ASN A 80 -9.10 7.53 8.88
CA ASN A 80 -8.09 6.60 9.32
C ASN A 80 -8.78 5.35 9.87
N LEU A 81 -8.71 4.27 9.09
CA LEU A 81 -9.28 2.96 9.43
C LEU A 81 -8.30 2.09 10.23
N SER A 82 -7.14 2.61 10.61
CA SER A 82 -6.18 1.90 11.45
C SER A 82 -6.43 2.19 12.94
N PRO A 83 -6.06 1.26 13.84
CA PRO A 83 -6.22 1.45 15.29
C PRO A 83 -5.18 2.39 15.93
N PHE A 84 -4.36 3.09 15.13
CA PHE A 84 -3.34 4.03 15.60
C PHE A 84 -3.52 5.38 14.93
N SER A 85 -3.11 6.48 15.58
CA SER A 85 -3.07 7.78 14.91
C SER A 85 -2.09 7.75 13.75
N ARG A 86 -2.46 8.36 12.62
CA ARG A 86 -1.65 8.34 11.40
C ARG A 86 -1.25 9.76 11.02
N ASN A 87 0.06 10.01 10.99
CA ASN A 87 0.65 11.23 10.43
C ASN A 87 1.01 10.98 8.97
N GLN A 88 0.47 11.78 8.06
CA GLN A 88 0.74 11.63 6.64
C GLN A 88 0.85 12.97 5.95
N TRP A 89 1.80 13.08 5.02
CA TRP A 89 1.86 14.17 4.05
C TRP A 89 0.81 13.94 2.97
N LEU A 90 -0.03 14.96 2.76
CA LEU A 90 -1.07 14.97 1.73
C LEU A 90 -0.85 16.17 0.83
N GLU A 91 -0.93 15.93 -0.47
CA GLU A 91 -0.98 16.99 -1.48
C GLU A 91 -2.43 17.38 -1.74
N LEU A 92 -2.75 18.65 -1.49
CA LEU A 92 -4.05 19.24 -1.77
C LEU A 92 -3.84 20.53 -2.54
N GLU A 93 -4.35 20.59 -3.78
CA GLU A 93 -4.29 21.77 -4.64
C GLU A 93 -2.86 22.29 -4.86
N GLY A 94 -1.91 21.37 -5.02
CA GLY A 94 -0.49 21.69 -5.24
C GLY A 94 0.29 22.09 -3.98
N ASN A 95 -0.35 22.08 -2.81
CA ASN A 95 0.31 22.33 -1.53
C ASN A 95 0.38 21.06 -0.69
N TRP A 96 1.55 20.79 -0.12
CA TRP A 96 1.76 19.66 0.76
C TRP A 96 1.56 20.07 2.22
N GLN A 97 0.79 19.27 2.95
CA GLN A 97 0.59 19.48 4.38
C GLN A 97 0.62 18.18 5.16
N GLN A 98 1.19 18.24 6.35
CA GLN A 98 1.19 17.10 7.27
C GLN A 98 -0.11 17.07 8.05
N VAL A 99 -0.79 15.93 8.03
CA VAL A 99 -2.07 15.75 8.71
C VAL A 99 -2.00 14.55 9.63
N CYS A 100 -2.35 14.76 10.89
CA CYS A 100 -2.60 13.71 11.85
C CYS A 100 -4.10 13.40 11.89
N VAL A 101 -4.47 12.16 11.57
CA VAL A 101 -5.84 11.64 11.69
C VAL A 101 -5.88 10.64 12.86
N PRO A 102 -6.80 10.79 13.83
CA PRO A 102 -6.88 9.91 15.00
C PRO A 102 -7.20 8.46 14.61
N ALA A 103 -6.86 7.51 15.47
CA ALA A 103 -7.17 6.09 15.30
C ALA A 103 -8.68 5.87 15.08
N MET A 104 -9.04 4.99 14.14
CA MET A 104 -10.43 4.63 13.81
C MET A 104 -11.37 5.85 13.66
N GLY A 105 -10.84 6.94 13.10
CA GLY A 105 -11.47 8.25 13.13
C GLY A 105 -11.43 8.98 11.80
N TYR A 106 -11.92 10.21 11.83
CA TYR A 106 -11.90 11.12 10.69
C TYR A 106 -11.37 12.49 11.10
N LYS A 107 -11.00 13.30 10.11
CA LYS A 107 -10.65 14.71 10.27
C LYS A 107 -11.11 15.49 9.04
N VAL A 108 -11.74 16.65 9.28
CA VAL A 108 -12.03 17.63 8.23
C VAL A 108 -10.88 18.63 8.21
N ILE A 109 -10.34 18.91 7.04
CA ILE A 109 -9.29 19.89 6.83
C ILE A 109 -9.61 20.79 5.64
N GLU A 110 -8.84 21.86 5.52
CA GLU A 110 -8.76 22.68 4.31
C GLU A 110 -7.32 22.67 3.78
N PRO A 111 -7.12 22.94 2.48
CA PRO A 111 -5.80 23.25 1.97
C PRO A 111 -5.19 24.40 2.77
N ASN A 112 -3.97 24.22 3.26
CA ASN A 112 -3.21 25.29 3.85
C ASN A 112 -2.20 25.84 2.84
N SER A 113 -1.64 27.00 3.16
CA SER A 113 -0.55 27.62 2.39
C SER A 113 0.78 27.52 3.14
N ALA A 114 0.94 26.50 3.99
CA ALA A 114 2.16 26.33 4.76
C ALA A 114 3.32 26.00 3.81
N GLU A 115 4.50 26.55 4.11
CA GLU A 115 5.69 26.27 3.34
C GLU A 115 6.05 24.78 3.46
N PHE A 116 6.21 24.12 2.33
CA PHE A 116 6.66 22.74 2.24
C PHE A 116 8.07 22.68 1.68
N ILE A 117 9.00 22.19 2.50
CA ILE A 117 10.36 21.89 2.06
C ILE A 117 10.31 20.54 1.34
N ALA A 118 10.26 20.57 0.02
CA ALA A 118 10.23 19.37 -0.79
C ALA A 118 11.53 18.54 -0.63
N PRO A 119 11.42 17.20 -0.62
CA PRO A 119 12.58 16.34 -0.83
C PRO A 119 13.31 16.73 -2.11
N SER A 120 14.64 16.65 -2.11
CA SER A 120 15.44 16.83 -3.31
C SER A 120 15.61 15.50 -4.04
N ALA A 121 15.60 15.57 -5.36
CA ALA A 121 15.84 14.44 -6.24
C ALA A 121 16.80 14.84 -7.36
N SER A 122 17.80 14.01 -7.59
CA SER A 122 18.69 14.04 -8.75
C SER A 122 18.73 12.64 -9.37
N PRO A 123 19.32 12.45 -10.56
CA PRO A 123 19.37 11.14 -11.20
C PRO A 123 19.96 10.02 -10.34
N LEU A 124 20.85 10.35 -9.40
CA LEU A 124 21.58 9.40 -8.56
C LEU A 124 21.42 9.65 -7.05
N CYS A 125 20.53 10.55 -6.63
CA CYS A 125 20.35 10.87 -5.22
C CYS A 125 18.90 11.25 -4.93
N LEU A 126 18.33 10.70 -3.86
CA LEU A 126 17.09 11.14 -3.25
C LEU A 126 17.39 11.54 -1.81
N GLU A 127 16.96 12.73 -1.40
CA GLU A 127 17.30 13.25 -0.08
C GLU A 127 16.14 14.04 0.54
N ASN A 128 15.87 13.77 1.82
CA ASN A 128 14.94 14.55 2.62
C ASN A 128 15.54 14.84 4.00
N SER A 129 14.75 15.33 4.96
CA SER A 129 15.23 15.64 6.31
C SER A 129 15.68 14.41 7.12
N GLN A 130 15.27 13.20 6.75
CA GLN A 130 15.52 11.97 7.51
C GLN A 130 16.57 11.06 6.84
N LEU A 131 16.53 10.96 5.52
CA LEU A 131 17.31 10.00 4.74
C LEU A 131 18.01 10.70 3.57
N LYS A 132 19.19 10.16 3.22
CA LYS A 132 19.84 10.35 1.93
C LYS A 132 20.06 8.99 1.30
N VAL A 133 19.55 8.80 0.08
CA VAL A 133 19.65 7.56 -0.68
C VAL A 133 20.42 7.83 -1.96
N GLU A 134 21.51 7.11 -2.19
CA GLU A 134 22.34 7.27 -3.38
C GLU A 134 22.27 6.03 -4.26
N PHE A 135 22.35 6.26 -5.57
CA PHE A 135 22.24 5.24 -6.61
C PHE A 135 23.49 5.24 -7.49
N ASN A 136 23.82 4.10 -8.08
CA ASN A 136 24.76 4.05 -9.19
C ASN A 136 24.07 4.23 -10.55
N SER A 137 24.84 4.29 -11.63
CA SER A 137 24.32 4.44 -13.00
C SER A 137 23.41 3.30 -13.46
N ALA A 138 23.43 2.15 -12.77
CA ALA A 138 22.55 1.01 -13.04
C ALA A 138 21.25 1.04 -12.20
N GLY A 139 21.02 2.09 -11.40
CA GLY A 139 19.83 2.23 -10.55
C GLY A 139 19.86 1.40 -9.26
N GLN A 140 21.01 0.82 -8.91
CA GLN A 140 21.19 0.08 -7.66
C GLN A 140 21.43 1.05 -6.51
N ILE A 141 20.91 0.73 -5.33
CA ILE A 141 21.11 1.53 -4.12
C ILE A 141 22.52 1.22 -3.58
N VAL A 142 23.34 2.26 -3.45
CA VAL A 142 24.71 2.17 -2.94
C VAL A 142 24.87 2.76 -1.53
N SER A 143 23.94 3.62 -1.10
CA SER A 143 23.87 4.17 0.25
C SER A 143 22.42 4.44 0.66
N VAL A 144 22.10 4.16 1.93
CA VAL A 144 20.89 4.62 2.61
C VAL A 144 21.34 5.18 3.96
N PHE A 145 21.69 6.46 3.95
CA PHE A 145 22.18 7.15 5.12
C PHE A 145 21.01 7.74 5.93
N ASN A 146 20.88 7.32 7.19
CA ASN A 146 19.95 7.90 8.15
C ASN A 146 20.60 9.09 8.86
N LYS A 147 20.02 10.28 8.68
CA LYS A 147 20.55 11.55 9.20
C LYS A 147 20.33 11.73 10.70
N GLU A 148 19.23 11.18 11.23
CA GLU A 148 18.89 11.28 12.66
C GLU A 148 19.81 10.40 13.51
N LEU A 149 20.06 9.17 13.05
CA LEU A 149 20.93 8.22 13.73
C LEU A 149 22.41 8.37 13.33
N ASN A 150 22.71 9.25 12.36
CA ASN A 150 24.03 9.43 11.77
C ASN A 150 24.67 8.09 11.35
N ARG A 151 23.91 7.28 10.59
CA ARG A 151 24.25 5.87 10.35
C ARG A 151 23.94 5.43 8.91
N GLU A 152 24.88 4.69 8.33
CA GLU A 152 24.68 3.95 7.08
C GLU A 152 23.92 2.64 7.32
N PHE A 153 22.86 2.39 6.54
CA PHE A 153 22.05 1.17 6.63
C PHE A 153 22.43 0.11 5.59
N ILE A 154 23.22 0.47 4.57
CA ILE A 154 23.72 -0.45 3.56
C ILE A 154 25.11 -0.95 3.94
N SER A 155 25.23 -2.26 4.22
CA SER A 155 26.51 -2.88 4.60
C SER A 155 27.38 -3.33 3.42
N LYS A 156 26.78 -3.49 2.23
CA LYS A 156 27.46 -3.86 0.98
C LYS A 156 26.80 -3.11 -0.18
N PRO A 157 27.57 -2.50 -1.10
CA PRO A 157 26.99 -1.90 -2.30
C PRO A 157 26.25 -2.98 -3.11
N MET A 158 25.17 -2.58 -3.80
CA MET A 158 24.22 -3.40 -4.59
C MET A 158 22.93 -3.84 -3.85
N ALA A 159 22.30 -2.95 -3.07
CA ALA A 159 20.90 -3.15 -2.71
C ALA A 159 19.98 -2.84 -3.91
N ASN A 160 18.75 -3.37 -3.91
CA ASN A 160 17.81 -3.24 -5.03
C ASN A 160 18.35 -3.80 -6.37
N LEU A 161 19.11 -4.91 -6.31
CA LEU A 161 19.58 -5.61 -7.50
C LEU A 161 18.43 -6.40 -8.13
N LEU A 162 18.04 -6.03 -9.36
CA LEU A 162 17.14 -6.84 -10.16
C LEU A 162 17.87 -8.08 -10.66
N THR A 163 17.35 -9.27 -10.38
CA THR A 163 17.95 -10.53 -10.81
C THR A 163 16.87 -11.46 -11.35
N ALA A 164 17.14 -12.08 -12.50
CA ALA A 164 16.31 -13.12 -13.07
C ALA A 164 16.96 -14.48 -12.80
N TYR A 165 16.21 -15.41 -12.21
CA TYR A 165 16.66 -16.77 -11.94
C TYR A 165 15.99 -17.72 -12.92
N LYS A 166 16.76 -18.69 -13.42
CA LYS A 166 16.20 -19.78 -14.22
C LYS A 166 15.64 -20.85 -13.28
N GLU A 167 14.32 -20.94 -13.21
CA GLU A 167 13.64 -22.03 -12.51
C GLU A 167 13.86 -23.37 -13.25
N ARG A 168 14.12 -24.44 -12.50
CA ARG A 168 14.43 -25.77 -13.03
C ARG A 168 13.51 -26.87 -12.48
N ALA A 169 12.51 -26.55 -11.66
CA ALA A 169 11.56 -27.50 -11.10
C ALA A 169 10.94 -28.38 -12.21
N THR A 170 11.14 -29.69 -12.10
CA THR A 170 10.69 -30.68 -13.09
C THR A 170 9.34 -31.29 -12.73
N GLN A 171 8.96 -31.25 -11.46
CA GLN A 171 7.66 -31.65 -10.94
C GLN A 171 7.06 -30.45 -10.19
N TYR A 172 5.74 -30.32 -10.25
CA TYR A 172 4.99 -29.28 -9.56
C TYR A 172 5.58 -27.87 -9.75
N ALA A 173 5.89 -27.47 -10.98
CA ALA A 173 6.58 -26.19 -11.28
C ALA A 173 5.83 -24.92 -10.81
N ALA A 174 4.55 -25.03 -10.45
CA ALA A 174 3.76 -23.94 -9.85
C ALA A 174 3.82 -23.93 -8.31
N TRP A 175 4.43 -24.94 -7.68
CA TRP A 175 4.58 -25.11 -6.23
C TRP A 175 6.02 -25.02 -5.78
N ASP A 176 6.92 -25.67 -6.53
CA ASP A 176 8.29 -25.90 -6.10
C ASP A 176 9.25 -24.89 -6.72
N LEU A 177 10.15 -24.40 -5.88
CA LEU A 177 11.36 -23.67 -6.30
C LEU A 177 12.56 -24.57 -6.06
N LEU A 178 13.28 -24.94 -7.12
CA LEU A 178 14.50 -25.70 -6.93
C LEU A 178 15.63 -24.77 -6.51
N MET A 179 16.07 -24.94 -5.26
CA MET A 179 17.29 -24.32 -4.75
C MET A 179 18.50 -24.93 -5.45
N THR A 180 18.87 -24.36 -6.59
CA THR A 180 20.21 -24.57 -7.13
C THR A 180 21.15 -23.69 -6.31
N THR A 181 21.98 -24.31 -5.47
CA THR A 181 23.11 -23.61 -4.87
C THR A 181 24.15 -23.38 -5.96
N GLU A 182 23.90 -22.43 -6.86
CA GLU A 182 24.98 -21.83 -7.64
C GLU A 182 25.78 -21.00 -6.64
N THR A 183 26.76 -21.65 -5.98
CA THR A 183 27.84 -20.95 -5.28
C THR A 183 28.41 -19.94 -6.26
N GLY A 184 28.30 -18.65 -5.92
CA GLY A 184 28.60 -17.53 -6.79
C GLY A 184 30.04 -17.51 -7.32
N SER A 185 30.27 -18.21 -8.41
CA SER A 185 31.30 -17.87 -9.38
C SER A 185 30.56 -17.34 -10.60
N HIS A 186 30.89 -16.12 -11.00
CA HIS A 186 30.34 -15.38 -12.15
C HIS A 186 29.16 -14.46 -11.84
N LEU A 187 29.42 -13.45 -11.01
CA LEU A 187 29.02 -12.10 -11.40
C LEU A 187 30.04 -11.64 -12.46
N PRO A 188 29.63 -11.21 -13.67
CA PRO A 188 30.51 -10.50 -14.60
C PRO A 188 30.96 -9.15 -14.05
#